data_AF-A0AAE4MUI5-F1
#
_entry.id   AF-A0AAE4MUI5-F1
#
_cell.length_a   1.000
_cell.length_b   1.000
_cell.length_c   1.000
_cell.angle_alpha   90.00
_cell.angle_beta   90.00
_cell.angle_gamma   90.00
#
_symmetry.space_group_name_H-M   'P 1'
#
loop_
_entity.id
_entity.type
_entity.pdbx_description
1 polymer ?
#
loop_
_entity_poly.entity_id
_entity_poly.type
_entity_poly.pdbx_seq_one_letter_code
_entity_poly.pdbx_strand_id
1 'polypeptide(L)'
;MKHFSTKAIESVIAEMNRQDKKWGADRNHHPFLWQTILSEEVGEFSQAILHDEFGGHKSGTAREEMVQVAAVALQILEYYDRHCAPAPESEKARPALALPTIPAGREKIGGCDWLDWNELSALGLIVRINVEILHPLGLAIFRDPASGISAGAVISPDGKCKYAPDVIDGLLVRLSDHSGKYGHF
;
A
#
# COMPACT_ATOMS: atom_id res chain seq x y z
N MET A 1 -24.05 -21.98 4.09
CA MET A 1 -23.20 -20.77 4.11
C MET A 1 -24.07 -19.54 4.28
N LYS A 2 -24.03 -18.86 5.44
CA LYS A 2 -24.97 -17.78 5.80
C LYS A 2 -24.81 -16.47 4.99
N HIS A 3 -23.63 -16.23 4.42
CA HIS A 3 -23.37 -15.00 3.66
C HIS A 3 -24.10 -14.96 2.31
N PHE A 4 -24.25 -16.12 1.66
CA PHE A 4 -24.91 -16.28 0.36
C PHE A 4 -26.45 -16.28 0.44
N SER A 5 -27.02 -16.37 1.64
CA SER A 5 -28.47 -16.27 1.82
C SER A 5 -28.99 -14.83 1.92
N THR A 6 -28.11 -13.83 1.74
CA THR A 6 -28.46 -12.40 1.79
C THR A 6 -28.21 -11.74 0.45
N LYS A 7 -28.88 -10.61 0.19
CA LYS A 7 -28.64 -9.79 -1.01
C LYS A 7 -27.34 -9.00 -0.98
N ALA A 8 -26.50 -9.15 0.06
CA ALA A 8 -25.31 -8.33 0.24
C ALA A 8 -24.30 -8.54 -0.90
N ILE A 9 -23.93 -9.80 -1.16
CA ILE A 9 -22.98 -10.14 -2.23
C ILE A 9 -23.52 -9.70 -3.60
N GLU A 10 -24.80 -9.96 -3.87
CA GLU A 10 -25.46 -9.52 -5.11
C GLU A 10 -25.43 -7.99 -5.28
N SER A 11 -25.66 -7.24 -4.20
CA SER A 11 -25.63 -5.78 -4.23
C SER A 11 -24.22 -5.26 -4.54
N VAL A 12 -23.21 -5.87 -3.94
CA VAL A 12 -21.79 -5.49 -4.15
C VAL A 12 -21.36 -5.78 -5.59
N ILE A 13 -21.70 -6.95 -6.13
CA ILE A 13 -21.41 -7.29 -7.53
C ILE A 13 -22.16 -6.34 -8.49
N ALA A 14 -23.41 -6.01 -8.21
CA ALA A 14 -24.17 -5.06 -9.03
C ALA A 14 -23.53 -3.67 -9.02
N GLU A 15 -23.03 -3.22 -7.87
CA GLU A 15 -22.35 -1.94 -7.73
C GLU A 15 -20.99 -1.93 -8.45
N MET A 16 -20.19 -2.98 -8.34
CA MET A 16 -18.95 -3.12 -9.12
C MET A 16 -19.21 -3.00 -10.64
N ASN A 17 -20.20 -3.74 -11.15
CA ASN A 17 -20.60 -3.66 -12.56
C ASN A 17 -21.06 -2.26 -12.98
N ARG A 18 -21.76 -1.53 -12.09
CA ARG A 18 -22.17 -0.14 -12.33
C ARG A 18 -20.95 0.78 -12.43
N GLN A 19 -19.98 0.62 -11.53
CA GLN A 19 -18.72 1.38 -11.53
C GLN A 19 -17.90 1.07 -12.78
N ASP A 20 -17.78 -0.19 -13.18
CA ASP A 20 -17.08 -0.61 -14.40
C ASP A 20 -17.69 0.00 -15.66
N LYS A 21 -19.02 0.04 -15.72
CA LYS A 21 -19.72 0.70 -16.84
C LYS A 21 -19.46 2.22 -16.87
N LYS A 22 -19.32 2.85 -15.71
CA LYS A 22 -19.15 4.30 -15.59
C LYS A 22 -17.71 4.75 -15.81
N TRP A 23 -16.75 3.98 -15.32
CA TRP A 23 -15.35 4.38 -15.18
C TRP A 23 -14.35 3.45 -15.89
N GLY A 24 -14.82 2.34 -16.47
CA GLY A 24 -14.02 1.28 -17.08
C GLY A 24 -13.67 0.16 -16.09
N ALA A 25 -13.65 -1.08 -16.58
CA ALA A 25 -13.36 -2.26 -15.75
C ALA A 25 -11.86 -2.46 -15.47
N ASP A 26 -11.00 -2.16 -16.44
CA ASP A 26 -9.55 -2.40 -16.35
C ASP A 26 -8.79 -1.26 -15.66
N ARG A 27 -9.25 -0.88 -14.45
CA ARG A 27 -8.64 0.19 -13.66
C ARG A 27 -7.35 -0.29 -13.02
N ASN A 28 -6.25 0.34 -13.40
CA ASN A 28 -4.92 0.14 -12.82
C ASN A 28 -4.43 1.42 -12.12
N HIS A 29 -5.16 1.86 -11.10
CA HIS A 29 -4.83 3.07 -10.36
C HIS A 29 -3.64 2.88 -9.43
N HIS A 30 -2.92 3.98 -9.17
CA HIS A 30 -1.89 4.01 -8.14
C HIS A 30 -2.52 3.72 -6.75
N PRO A 31 -1.84 3.00 -5.83
CA PRO A 31 -2.40 2.66 -4.51
C PRO A 31 -2.93 3.85 -3.71
N PHE A 32 -2.28 5.01 -3.82
CA PHE A 32 -2.77 6.26 -3.22
C PHE A 32 -4.16 6.68 -3.73
N LEU A 33 -4.39 6.55 -5.04
CA LEU A 33 -5.68 6.90 -5.64
C LEU A 33 -6.75 5.89 -5.23
N TRP A 34 -6.43 4.60 -5.18
CA TRP A 34 -7.32 3.58 -4.63
C TRP A 34 -7.73 3.87 -3.17
N GLN A 35 -6.76 4.24 -2.33
CA GLN A 35 -7.02 4.62 -0.95
C GLN A 35 -7.92 5.86 -0.86
N THR A 36 -7.72 6.85 -1.75
CA THR A 36 -8.53 8.07 -1.78
C THR A 36 -9.98 7.75 -2.11
N ILE A 37 -10.22 6.94 -3.15
CA ILE A 37 -11.56 6.51 -3.56
C ILE A 37 -12.24 5.74 -2.43
N LEU A 38 -11.54 4.77 -1.83
CA LEU A 38 -12.11 4.01 -0.70
C LEU A 38 -12.48 4.93 0.48
N SER A 39 -11.65 5.93 0.77
CA SER A 39 -11.89 6.86 1.87
C SER A 39 -13.05 7.80 1.60
N GLU A 40 -13.29 8.17 0.33
CA GLU A 40 -14.48 8.92 -0.07
C GLU A 40 -15.75 8.14 0.25
N GLU A 41 -15.84 6.86 -0.16
CA GLU A 41 -17.00 6.00 0.13
C GLU A 41 -17.23 5.80 1.63
N VAL A 42 -16.15 5.63 2.42
CA VAL A 42 -16.24 5.54 3.89
C VAL A 42 -16.74 6.84 4.50
N GLY A 43 -16.36 7.98 3.93
CA GLY A 43 -16.83 9.31 4.31
C GLY A 43 -18.33 9.47 4.04
N GLU A 44 -18.80 9.05 2.87
CA GLU A 44 -20.24 9.06 2.53
C GLU A 44 -21.04 8.16 3.46
N PHE A 45 -20.55 6.95 3.76
CA PHE A 45 -21.17 6.07 4.75
C PHE A 45 -21.25 6.72 6.14
N SER A 46 -20.17 7.35 6.60
CA SER A 46 -20.14 8.05 7.88
C SER A 46 -21.13 9.21 7.91
N GLN A 47 -21.24 9.96 6.81
CA GLN A 47 -22.22 11.03 6.66
C GLN A 47 -23.65 10.49 6.70
N ALA A 48 -23.93 9.36 6.05
CA ALA A 48 -25.25 8.74 6.05
C ALA A 48 -25.67 8.31 7.47
N ILE A 49 -24.77 7.68 8.24
CA ILE A 49 -25.02 7.32 9.65
C ILE A 49 -25.29 8.55 10.52
N LEU A 50 -24.51 9.62 10.34
CA LEU A 50 -24.76 10.87 11.09
C LEU A 50 -26.10 11.49 10.71
N HIS A 51 -26.48 11.45 9.43
CA HIS A 51 -27.78 11.96 8.98
C HIS A 51 -28.95 11.07 9.44
N ASP A 52 -28.74 9.77 9.64
CA ASP A 52 -29.74 8.87 10.25
C ASP A 52 -30.01 9.22 11.71
N GLU A 53 -28.97 9.53 12.48
CA GLU A 53 -29.09 9.85 13.92
C GLU A 53 -29.60 11.29 14.14
N PHE A 54 -29.03 12.26 13.43
CA PHE A 54 -29.25 13.69 13.70
C PHE A 54 -30.18 14.37 12.68
N GLY A 55 -30.66 13.63 11.69
CA GLY A 55 -31.42 14.15 10.56
C GLY A 55 -30.52 14.78 9.49
N GLY A 56 -30.83 14.49 8.23
CA GLY A 56 -30.14 15.07 7.09
C GLY A 56 -30.59 14.47 5.77
N HIS A 57 -30.21 15.11 4.66
CA HIS A 57 -30.66 14.72 3.32
C HIS A 57 -30.08 13.39 2.79
N LYS A 58 -29.14 12.78 3.53
CA LYS A 58 -28.57 11.45 3.25
C LYS A 58 -29.11 10.36 4.21
N SER A 59 -30.12 10.68 5.03
CA SER A 59 -30.72 9.65 5.89
C SER A 59 -31.36 8.54 5.04
N GLY A 60 -31.20 7.31 5.48
CA GLY A 60 -31.69 6.10 4.83
C GLY A 60 -30.75 5.53 3.78
N THR A 61 -29.58 6.15 3.51
CA THR A 61 -28.64 5.67 2.47
C THR A 61 -27.47 4.87 3.00
N ALA A 62 -27.36 4.66 4.32
CA ALA A 62 -26.19 4.03 4.94
C ALA A 62 -25.91 2.61 4.39
N ARG A 63 -26.95 1.86 4.03
CA ARG A 63 -26.78 0.53 3.43
C ARG A 63 -26.17 0.65 2.03
N GLU A 64 -26.65 1.58 1.21
CA GLU A 64 -26.16 1.84 -0.14
C GLU A 64 -24.70 2.27 -0.10
N GLU A 65 -24.32 3.22 0.78
CA GLU A 65 -22.92 3.66 0.90
C GLU A 65 -22.00 2.53 1.37
N MET A 66 -22.46 1.66 2.29
CA MET A 66 -21.68 0.49 2.70
C MET A 66 -21.50 -0.53 1.55
N VAL A 67 -22.46 -0.64 0.64
CA VAL A 67 -22.30 -1.46 -0.58
C VAL A 67 -21.22 -0.85 -1.49
N GLN A 68 -21.15 0.47 -1.63
CA GLN A 68 -20.11 1.14 -2.40
C GLN A 68 -18.72 0.93 -1.77
N VAL A 69 -18.59 1.07 -0.44
CA VAL A 69 -17.36 0.76 0.30
C VAL A 69 -16.89 -0.68 0.02
N ALA A 70 -17.79 -1.65 0.16
CA ALA A 70 -17.46 -3.06 -0.08
C ALA A 70 -17.08 -3.34 -1.54
N ALA A 71 -17.75 -2.69 -2.49
CA ALA A 71 -17.42 -2.79 -3.91
C ALA A 71 -16.01 -2.27 -4.20
N VAL A 72 -15.66 -1.09 -3.70
CA VAL A 72 -14.31 -0.52 -3.89
C VAL A 72 -13.25 -1.38 -3.18
N ALA A 73 -13.53 -1.85 -1.97
CA ALA A 73 -12.60 -2.72 -1.24
C ALA A 73 -12.30 -4.03 -1.99
N LEU A 74 -13.33 -4.68 -2.57
CA LEU A 74 -13.13 -5.87 -3.40
C LEU A 74 -12.31 -5.56 -4.67
N GLN A 75 -12.58 -4.46 -5.35
CA GLN A 75 -11.81 -4.07 -6.53
C GLN A 75 -10.34 -3.77 -6.22
N ILE A 76 -10.05 -3.24 -5.02
CA ILE A 76 -8.68 -3.07 -4.52
C ILE A 76 -8.02 -4.43 -4.25
N LEU A 77 -8.75 -5.39 -3.67
CA LEU A 77 -8.26 -6.76 -3.52
C LEU A 77 -7.95 -7.37 -4.89
N GLU A 78 -8.86 -7.26 -5.85
CA GLU A 78 -8.62 -7.75 -7.22
C GLU A 78 -7.42 -7.06 -7.88
N TYR A 79 -7.22 -5.76 -7.64
CA TYR A 79 -6.00 -5.05 -8.06
C TYR A 79 -4.77 -5.72 -7.48
N TYR A 80 -4.71 -5.95 -6.16
CA TYR A 80 -3.57 -6.61 -5.55
C TYR A 80 -3.43 -8.06 -6.00
N ASP A 81 -4.50 -8.82 -6.18
CA ASP A 81 -4.45 -10.20 -6.67
C ASP A 81 -3.84 -10.25 -8.08
N ARG A 82 -4.19 -9.31 -8.97
CA ARG A 82 -3.54 -9.20 -10.30
C ARG A 82 -2.05 -8.85 -10.22
N HIS A 83 -1.64 -8.13 -9.18
CA HIS A 83 -0.24 -7.69 -8.99
C HIS A 83 0.58 -8.62 -8.08
N CYS A 84 -0.07 -9.52 -7.34
CA CYS A 84 0.51 -10.51 -6.45
C CYS A 84 0.49 -11.91 -7.06
N ALA A 85 -0.37 -12.16 -8.06
CA ALA A 85 -0.31 -13.36 -8.87
C ALA A 85 1.06 -13.45 -9.58
N PRO A 86 1.72 -14.62 -9.58
CA PRO A 86 2.90 -14.82 -10.40
C PRO A 86 2.50 -14.57 -11.85
N ALA A 87 3.19 -13.64 -12.52
CA ALA A 87 2.89 -13.29 -13.89
C ALA A 87 2.85 -14.57 -14.74
N PRO A 88 1.88 -14.75 -15.66
CA PRO A 88 2.06 -15.74 -16.72
C PRO A 88 3.36 -15.38 -17.43
N GLU A 89 4.23 -16.37 -17.64
CA GLU A 89 5.49 -16.22 -18.37
C GLU A 89 5.22 -15.58 -19.73
N SER A 90 5.30 -14.25 -19.78
CA SER A 90 5.34 -13.48 -21.00
C SER A 90 6.79 -13.07 -21.18
N GLU A 91 7.39 -13.72 -22.16
CA GLU A 91 8.76 -13.62 -22.60
C GLU A 91 9.04 -12.20 -23.12
N LYS A 92 9.29 -11.28 -22.19
CA LYS A 92 10.15 -10.09 -22.32
C LYS A 92 10.34 -9.55 -20.91
N ALA A 93 11.26 -10.21 -20.19
CA ALA A 93 11.70 -9.83 -18.87
C ALA A 93 12.14 -8.34 -18.87
N ARG A 94 11.28 -7.47 -18.34
CA ARG A 94 11.80 -6.30 -17.62
C ARG A 94 12.69 -6.88 -16.52
N PRO A 95 13.94 -6.41 -16.35
CA PRO A 95 14.77 -6.92 -15.29
C PRO A 95 14.04 -6.64 -13.98
N ALA A 96 13.53 -7.70 -13.36
CA ALA A 96 13.00 -7.64 -12.01
C ALA A 96 14.11 -7.02 -11.17
N LEU A 97 13.79 -5.96 -10.43
CA LEU A 97 14.69 -5.47 -9.39
C LEU A 97 14.97 -6.70 -8.52
N ALA A 98 16.22 -7.20 -8.54
CA ALA A 98 16.58 -8.38 -7.80
C ALA A 98 16.39 -8.05 -6.33
N LEU A 99 15.26 -8.49 -5.75
CA LEU A 99 15.08 -8.45 -4.32
C LEU A 99 16.24 -9.27 -3.74
N PRO A 100 17.02 -8.70 -2.82
CA PRO A 100 18.14 -9.40 -2.23
C PRO A 100 17.66 -10.72 -1.63
N THR A 101 18.49 -11.74 -1.75
CA THR A 101 18.18 -13.09 -1.29
C THR A 101 17.70 -13.05 0.16
N ILE A 102 16.45 -13.43 0.36
CA ILE A 102 15.79 -13.50 1.67
C ILE A 102 16.44 -14.67 2.44
N PRO A 103 17.12 -14.45 3.58
CA PRO A 103 17.71 -15.54 4.38
C PRO A 103 16.72 -16.66 4.69
N ALA A 104 17.16 -17.93 4.66
CA ALA A 104 16.32 -19.08 4.97
C ALA A 104 16.21 -19.32 6.50
N GLY A 105 15.04 -19.76 6.96
CA GLY A 105 14.82 -20.23 8.35
C GLY A 105 14.01 -19.32 9.28
N ARG A 106 13.11 -18.48 8.77
CA ARG A 106 12.27 -17.60 9.61
C ARG A 106 11.02 -18.30 10.16
N GLU A 107 10.61 -17.87 11.35
CA GLU A 107 9.30 -18.19 11.91
C GLU A 107 8.21 -17.58 11.02
N LYS A 108 7.27 -18.41 10.57
CA LYS A 108 6.19 -17.97 9.67
C LYS A 108 5.05 -17.38 10.49
N ILE A 109 4.56 -16.21 10.09
CA ILE A 109 3.33 -15.65 10.65
C ILE A 109 2.17 -16.04 9.72
N GLY A 110 1.26 -16.88 10.20
CA GLY A 110 0.13 -17.37 9.41
C GLY A 110 0.54 -18.18 8.16
N GLY A 111 1.73 -18.79 8.15
CA GLY A 111 2.27 -19.53 7.00
C GLY A 111 3.08 -18.69 6.01
N CYS A 112 3.07 -17.37 6.15
CA CYS A 112 3.83 -16.45 5.30
C CYS A 112 5.23 -16.18 5.87
N ASP A 113 6.20 -16.02 4.98
CA ASP A 113 7.50 -15.45 5.35
C ASP A 113 7.30 -13.95 5.62
N TRP A 114 7.91 -13.44 6.69
CA TRP A 114 7.84 -12.03 7.05
C TRP A 114 9.25 -11.47 7.21
N LEU A 115 9.39 -10.18 6.96
CA LEU A 115 10.63 -9.44 7.18
C LEU A 115 10.43 -8.49 8.35
N ASP A 116 11.38 -8.48 9.28
CA ASP A 116 11.36 -7.51 10.36
C ASP A 116 11.84 -6.12 9.91
N TRP A 117 11.71 -5.13 10.79
CA TRP A 117 12.12 -3.76 10.51
C TRP A 117 13.62 -3.59 10.26
N ASN A 118 14.47 -4.45 10.85
CA ASN A 118 15.90 -4.47 10.58
C ASN A 118 16.19 -4.98 9.18
N GLU A 119 15.51 -6.04 8.76
CA GLU A 119 15.64 -6.64 7.44
C GLU A 119 15.12 -5.69 6.36
N LEU A 120 13.91 -5.15 6.53
CA LEU A 120 13.34 -4.15 5.63
C LEU A 120 14.25 -2.92 5.49
N SER A 121 14.84 -2.46 6.59
CA SER A 121 15.78 -1.35 6.52
C SER A 121 17.10 -1.73 5.87
N ALA A 122 17.59 -2.98 6.01
CA ALA A 122 18.76 -3.45 5.29
C ALA A 122 18.51 -3.47 3.77
N LEU A 123 17.25 -3.66 3.35
CA LEU A 123 16.82 -3.52 1.96
C LEU A 123 16.70 -2.06 1.50
N GLY A 124 17.00 -1.09 2.37
CA GLY A 124 16.96 0.33 2.06
C GLY A 124 15.59 1.00 2.24
N LEU A 125 14.58 0.30 2.81
CA LEU A 125 13.23 0.85 2.96
C LEU A 125 13.21 2.19 3.71
N ILE A 126 13.83 2.24 4.90
CA ILE A 126 13.87 3.45 5.73
C ILE A 126 14.54 4.60 4.99
N VAL A 127 15.61 4.31 4.24
CA VAL A 127 16.35 5.34 3.50
C VAL A 127 15.49 5.90 2.37
N ARG A 128 14.77 5.06 1.63
CA ARG A 128 13.88 5.54 0.55
C ARG A 128 12.71 6.34 1.09
N ILE A 129 12.03 5.87 2.14
CA ILE A 129 10.95 6.62 2.79
C ILE A 129 11.46 7.98 3.27
N ASN A 130 12.63 8.00 3.92
CA ASN A 130 13.23 9.23 4.38
C ASN A 130 13.58 10.17 3.22
N VAL A 131 14.29 9.71 2.20
CA VAL A 131 14.74 10.57 1.10
C VAL A 131 13.58 11.06 0.22
N GLU A 132 12.66 10.16 -0.13
CA GLU A 132 11.62 10.43 -1.14
C GLU A 132 10.40 11.14 -0.54
N ILE A 133 10.09 10.89 0.74
CA ILE A 133 8.84 11.36 1.35
C ILE A 133 9.11 12.31 2.52
N LEU A 134 9.93 11.91 3.51
CA LEU A 134 9.96 12.61 4.80
C LEU A 134 10.98 13.77 4.85
N HIS A 135 12.13 13.62 4.21
CA HIS A 135 13.16 14.65 4.15
C HIS A 135 12.68 15.97 3.54
N PRO A 136 11.87 15.97 2.44
CA PRO A 136 11.24 17.19 1.92
C PRO A 136 10.29 17.87 2.92
N LEU A 137 9.76 17.12 3.88
CA LEU A 137 8.86 17.60 4.94
C LEU A 137 9.63 17.99 6.23
N GLY A 138 10.97 17.88 6.23
CA GLY A 138 11.78 18.10 7.41
C GLY A 138 11.65 17.01 8.47
N LEU A 139 11.26 15.79 8.09
CA LEU A 139 11.08 14.64 8.97
C LEU A 139 12.08 13.53 8.61
N ALA A 140 12.50 12.73 9.58
CA ALA A 140 13.21 11.47 9.31
C ALA A 140 12.86 10.39 10.34
N ILE A 141 12.35 9.25 9.88
CA ILE A 141 12.15 8.08 10.73
C ILE A 141 13.47 7.35 10.96
N PHE A 142 13.60 6.73 12.12
CA PHE A 142 14.76 5.93 12.48
C PHE A 142 14.31 4.71 13.27
N ARG A 143 15.20 3.72 13.36
CA ARG A 143 14.99 2.57 14.24
C ARG A 143 16.19 2.38 15.14
N ASP A 144 15.95 1.76 16.28
CA ASP A 144 17.01 1.16 17.08
C ASP A 144 17.46 -0.17 16.43
N PRO A 145 18.72 -0.33 16.01
CA PRO A 145 19.22 -1.57 15.42
C PRO A 145 19.17 -2.77 16.37
N ALA A 146 19.26 -2.54 17.70
CA ALA A 146 19.29 -3.61 18.68
C ALA A 146 17.91 -4.24 18.90
N SER A 147 16.85 -3.42 18.91
CA SER A 147 15.47 -3.88 19.11
C SER A 147 14.63 -3.97 17.83
N GLY A 148 15.07 -3.33 16.74
CA GLY A 148 14.29 -3.19 15.50
C GLY A 148 13.11 -2.21 15.61
N ILE A 149 12.95 -1.52 16.75
CA ILE A 149 11.81 -0.64 17.00
C ILE A 149 12.05 0.72 16.35
N SER A 150 11.07 1.19 15.57
CA SER A 150 11.00 2.57 15.09
C SER A 150 10.18 3.41 16.05
N ALA A 151 10.85 4.08 16.99
CA ALA A 151 10.19 4.84 18.06
C ALA A 151 9.45 6.10 17.56
N GLY A 152 9.78 6.60 16.36
CA GLY A 152 9.14 7.77 15.78
C GLY A 152 10.00 8.44 14.72
N ALA A 153 9.77 9.74 14.50
CA ALA A 153 10.53 10.56 13.58
C ALA A 153 11.24 11.70 14.31
N VAL A 154 12.43 12.06 13.85
CA VAL A 154 13.07 13.33 14.20
C VAL A 154 12.54 14.44 13.29
N ILE A 155 12.47 15.66 13.83
CA ILE A 155 11.97 16.85 13.14
C ILE A 155 13.15 17.81 12.97
N SER A 156 13.40 18.27 11.74
CA SER A 156 14.46 19.23 11.48
C SER A 156 14.09 20.64 11.96
N PRO A 157 14.98 21.34 12.68
CA PRO A 157 14.76 22.73 13.08
C PRO A 157 14.64 23.71 11.90
N ASP A 158 15.26 23.40 10.76
CA ASP A 158 15.30 24.23 9.56
C ASP A 158 14.31 23.75 8.46
N GLY A 159 13.48 22.75 8.79
CA GLY A 159 12.50 22.17 7.88
C GLY A 159 13.08 21.31 6.76
N LYS A 160 14.37 20.92 6.82
CA LYS A 160 15.00 20.05 5.82
C LYS A 160 15.86 18.97 6.46
N CYS A 161 15.68 17.71 6.05
CA CYS A 161 16.59 16.62 6.41
C CYS A 161 17.36 16.12 5.18
N LYS A 162 18.61 15.71 5.38
CA LYS A 162 19.41 14.98 4.37
C LYS A 162 20.29 13.96 5.07
N TYR A 163 20.52 12.84 4.41
CA TYR A 163 21.59 11.95 4.83
C TYR A 163 22.95 12.59 4.55
N ALA A 164 23.93 12.25 5.37
CA ALA A 164 25.32 12.61 5.10
C ALA A 164 25.79 11.90 3.79
N PRO A 165 26.67 12.54 3.00
CA PRO A 165 27.06 12.02 1.68
C PRO A 165 27.61 10.58 1.72
N ASP A 166 28.37 10.25 2.76
CA ASP A 166 28.95 8.92 3.00
C ASP A 166 27.90 7.82 3.24
N VAL A 167 26.75 8.18 3.80
CA VAL A 167 25.61 7.25 3.97
C VAL A 167 24.97 6.94 2.62
N ILE A 168 24.86 7.93 1.74
CA ILE A 168 24.33 7.74 0.39
C ILE A 168 25.31 6.95 -0.48
N ASP A 169 26.61 7.26 -0.42
CA ASP A 169 27.64 6.55 -1.17
C ASP A 169 27.74 5.08 -0.73
N GLY A 170 27.69 4.81 0.57
CA GLY A 170 27.65 3.43 1.10
C GLY A 170 26.38 2.66 0.72
N LEU A 171 25.25 3.34 0.53
CA LEU A 171 24.00 2.73 0.08
C LEU A 171 24.01 2.47 -1.43
N LEU A 172 24.54 3.41 -2.22
CA LEU A 172 24.71 3.27 -3.66
C LEU A 172 25.67 2.13 -3.97
N VAL A 173 26.77 1.97 -3.23
CA VAL A 173 27.69 0.82 -3.33
C VAL A 173 26.95 -0.49 -3.02
N ARG A 174 26.15 -0.56 -1.95
CA ARG A 174 25.37 -1.77 -1.63
C ARG A 174 24.29 -2.09 -2.66
N LEU A 175 23.62 -1.07 -3.20
CA LEU A 175 22.63 -1.21 -4.25
C LEU A 175 23.29 -1.55 -5.60
N SER A 176 24.54 -1.14 -5.83
CA SER A 176 25.30 -1.41 -7.05
C SER A 176 26.09 -2.72 -7.04
N ASP A 177 26.48 -3.22 -5.88
CA ASP A 177 26.92 -4.62 -5.70
C ASP A 177 25.78 -5.61 -6.04
N HIS A 178 24.52 -5.15 -5.93
CA HIS A 178 23.34 -5.87 -6.42
C HIS A 178 22.97 -5.50 -7.87
N SER A 179 23.63 -4.49 -8.47
CA SER A 179 23.42 -4.02 -9.84
C SER A 179 24.44 -4.54 -10.85
N GLY A 180 25.37 -5.43 -10.47
CA GLY A 180 26.28 -6.11 -11.40
C GLY A 180 25.61 -6.92 -12.52
N LYS A 181 24.28 -6.87 -12.64
CA LYS A 181 23.52 -7.48 -13.73
C LYS A 181 22.71 -6.54 -14.62
N TYR A 182 22.49 -5.27 -14.31
CA TYR A 182 21.73 -4.40 -15.24
C TYR A 182 22.25 -2.97 -15.26
N GLY A 183 22.62 -2.55 -16.47
CA GLY A 183 23.27 -1.29 -16.78
C GLY A 183 22.39 -0.05 -16.57
N HIS A 184 23.13 1.06 -16.49
CA HIS A 184 22.72 2.44 -16.29
C HIS A 184 21.41 2.86 -17.00
N PHE A 185 20.59 3.60 -16.26
CA PHE A 185 19.65 4.58 -16.80
C PHE A 185 20.38 5.89 -17.11
#